data_AF-W9Q9B6-F1
#
_entry.id   AF-W9Q9B6-F1
#
_cell.length_a   1.000
_cell.length_b   1.000
_cell.length_c   1.000
_cell.angle_alpha   90.00
_cell.angle_beta   90.00
_cell.angle_gamma   90.00
#
_symmetry.space_group_name_H-M   'P 1'
#
loop_
_entity.id
_entity.type
_entity.pdbx_description
1 polymer ?
#
loop_
_entity_poly.entity_id
_entity_poly.type
_entity_poly.pdbx_seq_one_letter_code
_entity_poly.pdbx_strand_id
1 'polypeptide(L)'
;MYSNHKPIKVMEPPQVLDHYIGVDVGTGSARACIIDETGDIKALASENIKLWQPETGYYEQSTTDIWQCICECVRRVVSESTVNPSSIKGIGFDATCSLAVFTHDTDEPLPVTGPDFTNDGNDRNVILWLDHRPVEETEKINNTKHKLLKYVGGKMSIEMEMPKVLWLKNHMPPELFARAKFYDLADALTHLATGNETRSYCSVVCKQGFVPVGVDGSVKGWQEDFYHEIGLDDLTKDDFKQMGGVNGVNGTYVSAGEPVGTLSRLAANQLGLPMGIPVGSGVIDAYAGWIGTVGAKVDLGDDELNAAVPHNDLAQAFTRLAAVAGTSTCHLALSKEPVFVPGVWGPYRDVLLPEFWMAEGGQSATGELLRHMLDIHPAYNETCALAKAEDKHIYDFLNTHLELMVEKHNAPSISYLGRHHFFYGDLWGNRSPIADPNMKGSMIGLDSDKSTDNMALWYYATMEFIALQTRQIIEQMNNAGHEISSIFMSGSQCQNPVLMNLLATACGMPVLIPRYVNAAVVHGAAMLGAKAASHAKEGSEPESLWSIMDRMSKRGRLVDPSTNEDEKALLDAKYEIFLDMCKTQQEYRSKIDKVASKKARVNGAPNGA
;
A
#
# COMPACT_ATOMS: atom_id res chain seq x y z
N MET A 1 44.86 49.34 29.85
CA MET A 1 44.24 48.51 30.90
C MET A 1 42.76 48.86 30.92
N TYR A 2 41.76 48.03 30.66
CA TYR A 2 41.65 46.60 30.34
C TYR A 2 40.72 46.46 29.12
N SER A 3 41.06 45.52 28.24
CA SER A 3 40.34 45.16 27.03
C SER A 3 39.10 44.33 27.36
N ASN A 4 37.92 44.74 26.87
CA ASN A 4 36.72 43.90 26.80
C ASN A 4 36.63 43.30 25.39
N HIS A 5 37.20 42.12 25.19
CA HIS A 5 36.92 41.29 24.01
C HIS A 5 35.69 40.42 24.31
N LYS A 6 34.57 40.73 23.64
CA LYS A 6 33.51 39.74 23.45
C LYS A 6 34.03 38.71 22.44
N PRO A 7 33.92 37.39 22.69
CA PRO A 7 34.34 36.39 21.73
C PRO A 7 33.43 36.49 20.50
N ILE A 8 34.06 36.66 19.34
CA ILE A 8 33.42 36.50 18.04
C ILE A 8 33.00 35.03 17.96
N LYS A 9 31.69 34.77 17.88
CA LYS A 9 31.18 33.45 17.50
C LYS A 9 31.71 33.16 16.10
N VAL A 10 32.71 32.29 16.01
CA VAL A 10 33.13 31.68 14.75
C VAL A 10 31.88 30.95 14.24
N MET A 11 31.31 31.42 13.13
CA MET A 11 30.28 30.65 12.42
C MET A 11 30.95 29.36 11.99
N GLU A 12 30.49 28.23 12.53
CA GLU A 12 30.85 26.92 12.01
C GLU A 12 30.54 26.91 10.50
N PRO A 13 31.43 26.36 9.66
CA PRO A 13 31.13 26.22 8.24
C PRO A 13 29.81 25.45 8.09
N PRO A 14 28.96 25.80 7.11
CA PRO A 14 27.69 25.10 6.92
C PRO A 14 27.99 23.60 6.79
N GLN A 15 27.42 22.82 7.71
CA GLN A 15 27.53 21.37 7.71
C GLN A 15 26.95 20.88 6.37
N VAL A 16 27.77 20.22 5.56
CA VAL A 16 27.32 19.68 4.27
C VAL A 16 26.46 18.47 4.61
N LEU A 17 25.14 18.66 4.64
CA LEU A 17 24.19 17.59 4.90
C LEU A 17 24.23 16.59 3.74
N ASP A 18 24.20 15.31 4.08
CA ASP A 18 23.94 14.25 3.09
C ASP A 18 22.47 14.30 2.66
N HIS A 19 22.22 13.95 1.39
CA HIS A 19 20.90 13.94 0.78
C HIS A 19 20.56 12.58 0.19
N TYR A 20 19.27 12.26 0.14
CA TYR A 20 18.75 10.99 -0.35
C TYR A 20 17.55 11.23 -1.27
N ILE A 21 17.44 10.39 -2.31
CA ILE A 21 16.32 10.44 -3.26
C ILE A 21 15.36 9.30 -2.98
N GLY A 22 14.08 9.62 -2.90
CA GLY A 22 13.00 8.64 -2.96
C GLY A 22 12.27 8.75 -4.29
N VAL A 23 11.91 7.61 -4.86
CA VAL A 23 11.07 7.50 -6.06
C VAL A 23 9.87 6.62 -5.73
N ASP A 24 8.66 7.13 -5.95
CA ASP A 24 7.38 6.47 -5.72
C ASP A 24 6.66 6.34 -7.06
N VAL A 25 6.36 5.10 -7.48
CA VAL A 25 5.62 4.80 -8.70
C VAL A 25 4.23 4.29 -8.35
N GLY A 26 3.30 5.23 -8.25
CA GLY A 26 1.88 4.96 -8.05
C GLY A 26 1.17 4.54 -9.35
N THR A 27 -0.15 4.36 -9.25
CA THR A 27 -0.99 3.93 -10.39
C THR A 27 -0.99 4.90 -11.56
N GLY A 28 -1.03 6.21 -11.30
CA GLY A 28 -1.19 7.24 -12.34
C GLY A 28 0.01 8.16 -12.52
N SER A 29 0.99 8.14 -11.62
CA SER A 29 2.14 9.02 -11.69
C SER A 29 3.37 8.47 -10.98
N ALA A 30 4.54 8.82 -11.51
CA ALA A 30 5.82 8.71 -10.82
C ALA A 30 6.03 9.98 -10.00
N ARG A 31 6.69 9.86 -8.86
CA ARG A 31 7.06 10.97 -7.98
C ARG A 31 8.50 10.79 -7.55
N ALA A 32 9.21 11.90 -7.40
CA ALA A 32 10.52 11.89 -6.77
C ALA A 32 10.61 12.97 -5.71
N CYS A 33 11.34 12.72 -4.64
CA CYS A 33 11.69 13.73 -3.66
C CYS A 33 13.17 13.66 -3.29
N ILE A 34 13.74 14.80 -2.88
CA ILE A 34 15.05 14.86 -2.23
C ILE A 34 14.83 15.20 -0.76
N ILE A 35 15.42 14.44 0.15
CA ILE A 35 15.47 14.75 1.59
C ILE A 35 16.90 14.98 2.03
N ASP A 36 17.09 15.73 3.13
CA ASP A 36 18.37 15.76 3.85
C ASP A 36 18.47 14.67 4.93
N GLU A 37 19.61 14.59 5.61
CA GLU A 37 19.85 13.66 6.72
C GLU A 37 18.92 13.83 7.93
N THR A 38 18.15 14.91 8.01
CA THR A 38 17.14 15.11 9.04
C THR A 38 15.75 14.67 8.58
N GLY A 39 15.61 14.29 7.31
CA GLY A 39 14.34 13.96 6.66
C GLY A 39 13.52 15.16 6.21
N ASP A 40 14.08 16.38 6.15
CA ASP A 40 13.37 17.53 5.56
C ASP A 40 13.38 17.44 4.03
N ILE A 41 12.20 17.47 3.41
CA ILE A 41 12.03 17.48 1.96
C ILE A 41 12.55 18.81 1.38
N LYS A 42 13.46 18.73 0.40
CA LYS A 42 14.07 19.87 -0.32
C LYS A 42 13.38 20.19 -1.64
N ALA A 43 12.89 19.18 -2.33
CA ALA A 43 12.08 19.32 -3.54
C ALA A 43 11.24 18.06 -3.74
N LEU A 44 10.13 18.21 -4.47
CA LEU A 44 9.19 17.15 -4.84
C LEU A 44 8.74 17.41 -6.28
N ALA A 45 8.73 16.38 -7.11
CA ALA A 45 8.22 16.42 -8.47
C ALA A 45 7.33 15.21 -8.74
N SER A 46 6.42 15.34 -9.71
CA SER A 46 5.62 14.23 -10.21
C SER A 46 5.42 14.35 -11.72
N GLU A 47 5.28 13.20 -12.38
CA GLU A 47 4.97 13.06 -13.80
C GLU A 47 3.94 11.96 -14.00
N ASN A 48 2.98 12.21 -14.90
CA ASN A 48 1.92 11.25 -15.20
C ASN A 48 2.48 10.07 -16.00
N ILE A 49 2.09 8.86 -15.61
CA ILE A 49 2.44 7.61 -16.30
C ILE A 49 1.29 7.25 -17.25
N LYS A 50 1.62 6.72 -18.43
CA LYS A 50 0.61 6.23 -19.36
C LYS A 50 -0.05 4.95 -18.85
N LEU A 51 -1.36 4.86 -19.08
CA LEU A 51 -2.19 3.69 -18.76
C LEU A 51 -2.89 3.22 -20.04
N TRP A 52 -2.81 1.92 -20.31
CA TRP A 52 -3.55 1.28 -21.39
C TRP A 52 -4.63 0.36 -20.81
N GLN A 53 -5.82 0.41 -21.42
CA GLN A 53 -6.94 -0.45 -21.09
C GLN A 53 -7.44 -1.12 -22.38
N PRO A 54 -6.78 -2.21 -22.84
CA PRO A 54 -7.13 -2.86 -24.11
C PRO A 54 -8.55 -3.46 -24.09
N GLU A 55 -9.03 -3.88 -22.92
CA GLU A 55 -10.39 -4.34 -22.69
C GLU A 55 -10.82 -4.15 -21.22
N THR A 56 -12.07 -4.47 -20.91
CA THR A 56 -12.59 -4.30 -19.54
C THR A 56 -11.89 -5.24 -18.58
N GLY A 57 -11.35 -4.72 -17.47
CA GLY A 57 -10.60 -5.50 -16.49
C GLY A 57 -9.10 -5.64 -16.80
N TYR A 58 -8.65 -5.22 -17.99
CA TYR A 58 -7.24 -5.30 -18.39
C TYR A 58 -6.59 -3.94 -18.27
N TYR A 59 -5.48 -3.86 -17.54
CA TYR A 59 -4.77 -2.62 -17.28
C TYR A 59 -3.27 -2.84 -17.38
N GLU A 60 -2.66 -2.08 -18.28
CA GLU A 60 -1.27 -2.28 -18.70
C GLU A 60 -0.47 -0.98 -18.59
N GLN A 61 0.82 -1.11 -18.31
CA GLN A 61 1.79 -0.02 -18.33
C GLN A 61 3.07 -0.47 -19.07
N SER A 62 4.03 0.46 -19.16
CA SER A 62 5.32 0.26 -19.80
C SER A 62 6.44 0.65 -18.84
N THR A 63 7.41 -0.24 -18.62
CA THR A 63 8.60 0.10 -17.83
C THR A 63 9.45 1.19 -18.51
N THR A 64 9.40 1.27 -19.85
CA THR A 64 10.07 2.33 -20.62
C THR A 64 9.47 3.70 -20.33
N ASP A 65 8.15 3.80 -20.35
CA ASP A 65 7.41 5.04 -20.02
C ASP A 65 7.62 5.45 -18.55
N ILE A 66 7.47 4.50 -17.63
CA ILE A 66 7.67 4.72 -16.19
C ILE A 66 9.09 5.23 -15.91
N TRP A 67 10.12 4.58 -16.47
CA TRP A 67 11.51 4.99 -16.26
C TRP A 67 11.81 6.38 -16.81
N GLN A 68 11.21 6.75 -17.95
CA GLN A 68 11.30 8.11 -18.48
C GLN A 68 10.70 9.13 -17.50
N CYS A 69 9.48 8.89 -16.99
CA CYS A 69 8.83 9.76 -16.02
C CYS A 69 9.65 9.90 -14.72
N ILE A 70 10.27 8.82 -14.25
CA ILE A 70 11.20 8.85 -13.10
C ILE A 70 12.39 9.76 -13.41
N CYS A 71 13.03 9.60 -14.58
CA CYS A 71 14.16 10.43 -14.96
C CYS A 71 13.81 11.92 -15.02
N GLU A 72 12.63 12.26 -15.54
CA GLU A 72 12.13 13.62 -15.58
C GLU A 72 11.88 14.18 -14.17
N CYS A 73 11.25 13.40 -13.28
CA CYS A 73 11.05 13.77 -11.88
C CYS A 73 12.36 13.99 -11.13
N VAL A 74 13.30 13.04 -11.24
CA VAL A 74 14.59 13.10 -10.54
C VAL A 74 15.42 14.30 -10.99
N ARG A 75 15.52 14.53 -12.31
CA ARG A 75 16.21 15.72 -12.84
C ARG A 75 15.57 17.03 -12.36
N ARG A 76 14.24 17.07 -12.25
CA ARG A 76 13.51 18.24 -11.75
C ARG A 76 13.79 18.49 -10.28
N VAL A 77 13.71 17.49 -9.41
CA VAL A 77 13.99 17.72 -7.98
C VAL A 77 15.45 18.09 -7.73
N VAL A 78 16.40 17.56 -8.51
CA VAL A 78 17.81 17.97 -8.44
C VAL A 78 17.98 19.43 -8.83
N SER A 79 17.33 19.88 -9.90
CA SER A 79 17.45 21.27 -10.36
C SER A 79 16.75 22.26 -9.42
N GLU A 80 15.55 21.93 -8.93
CA GLU A 80 14.72 22.80 -8.08
C GLU A 80 15.21 22.87 -6.63
N SER A 81 15.77 21.79 -6.09
CA SER A 81 16.29 21.77 -4.71
C SER A 81 17.55 22.61 -4.52
N THR A 82 18.28 22.92 -5.60
CA THR A 82 19.61 23.56 -5.58
C THR A 82 20.68 22.80 -4.78
N VAL A 83 20.41 21.53 -4.46
CA VAL A 83 21.32 20.64 -3.74
C VAL A 83 22.51 20.29 -4.63
N ASN A 84 23.71 20.24 -4.06
CA ASN A 84 24.89 19.79 -4.78
C ASN A 84 24.74 18.28 -5.09
N PRO A 85 24.75 17.84 -6.36
CA PRO A 85 24.58 16.43 -6.69
C PRO A 85 25.59 15.49 -6.01
N SER A 86 26.78 15.97 -5.63
CA SER A 86 27.77 15.16 -4.90
C SER A 86 27.40 14.86 -3.44
N SER A 87 26.41 15.58 -2.88
CA SER A 87 25.86 15.32 -1.55
C SER A 87 24.75 14.26 -1.57
N ILE A 88 24.28 13.84 -2.74
CA ILE A 88 23.30 12.77 -2.88
C ILE A 88 24.01 11.43 -2.66
N LYS A 89 23.68 10.73 -1.57
CA LYS A 89 24.37 9.53 -1.11
C LYS A 89 23.61 8.23 -1.33
N GLY A 90 22.32 8.30 -1.67
CA GLY A 90 21.53 7.11 -1.91
C GLY A 90 20.23 7.42 -2.63
N ILE A 91 19.70 6.40 -3.30
CA ILE A 91 18.38 6.43 -3.94
C ILE A 91 17.61 5.16 -3.58
N GLY A 92 16.32 5.31 -3.28
CA GLY A 92 15.40 4.20 -3.05
C GLY A 92 14.17 4.31 -3.94
N PHE A 93 13.56 3.17 -4.21
CA PHE A 93 12.40 3.03 -5.08
C PHE A 93 11.28 2.31 -4.34
N ASP A 94 10.06 2.79 -4.54
CA ASP A 94 8.84 2.05 -4.27
C ASP A 94 7.92 2.08 -5.49
N ALA A 95 7.03 1.10 -5.58
CA ALA A 95 6.09 1.00 -6.68
C ALA A 95 4.83 0.23 -6.29
N THR A 96 3.76 0.39 -7.08
CA THR A 96 2.63 -0.56 -7.04
C THR A 96 3.11 -1.99 -7.25
N CYS A 97 2.41 -2.96 -6.66
CA CYS A 97 2.68 -4.40 -6.84
C CYS A 97 2.21 -4.95 -8.20
N SER A 98 2.86 -4.48 -9.27
CA SER A 98 2.53 -4.80 -10.66
C SER A 98 3.59 -5.73 -11.26
N LEU A 99 3.14 -6.69 -12.07
CA LEU A 99 4.02 -7.68 -12.69
C LEU A 99 4.67 -7.09 -13.95
N ALA A 100 5.97 -6.86 -13.92
CA ALA A 100 6.78 -6.46 -15.05
C ALA A 100 7.49 -7.67 -15.69
N VAL A 101 7.44 -7.76 -17.01
CA VAL A 101 7.97 -8.90 -17.77
C VAL A 101 9.06 -8.45 -18.73
N PHE A 102 10.18 -9.14 -18.68
CA PHE A 102 11.34 -8.92 -19.55
C PHE A 102 11.75 -10.23 -20.20
N THR A 103 12.59 -10.16 -21.23
CA THR A 103 13.29 -11.34 -21.74
C THR A 103 14.47 -11.69 -20.81
N HIS A 104 14.70 -12.97 -20.53
CA HIS A 104 15.82 -13.40 -19.69
C HIS A 104 17.18 -13.35 -20.43
N ASP A 105 17.18 -13.21 -21.76
CA ASP A 105 18.35 -13.27 -22.63
C ASP A 105 18.84 -11.90 -23.09
N THR A 106 17.93 -10.95 -23.34
CA THR A 106 18.26 -9.59 -23.80
C THR A 106 17.90 -8.47 -22.83
N ASP A 107 17.18 -8.75 -21.74
CA ASP A 107 16.60 -7.76 -20.82
C ASP A 107 15.68 -6.74 -21.52
N GLU A 108 15.06 -7.14 -22.63
CA GLU A 108 14.11 -6.31 -23.36
C GLU A 108 12.69 -6.45 -22.78
N PRO A 109 11.88 -5.37 -22.75
CA PRO A 109 10.47 -5.44 -22.37
C PRO A 109 9.72 -6.49 -23.20
N LEU A 110 9.05 -7.43 -22.53
CA LEU A 110 8.27 -8.48 -23.18
C LEU A 110 6.77 -8.11 -23.15
N PRO A 111 6.08 -7.99 -24.31
CA PRO A 111 4.68 -7.58 -24.34
C PRO A 111 3.77 -8.54 -23.57
N VAL A 112 2.89 -7.98 -22.74
CA VAL A 112 1.89 -8.74 -21.97
C VAL A 112 0.48 -8.64 -22.54
N THR A 113 0.32 -7.91 -23.64
CA THR A 113 -0.95 -7.74 -24.35
C THR A 113 -1.23 -8.91 -25.29
N GLY A 114 -2.31 -9.66 -25.05
CA GLY A 114 -2.78 -10.68 -25.98
C GLY A 114 -3.63 -10.11 -27.14
N PRO A 115 -3.98 -10.95 -28.14
CA PRO A 115 -3.68 -12.38 -28.23
C PRO A 115 -2.36 -12.70 -28.93
N ASP A 116 -1.72 -11.75 -29.62
CA ASP A 116 -0.52 -11.97 -30.43
C ASP A 116 0.79 -11.70 -29.67
N PHE A 117 0.73 -11.00 -28.52
CA PHE A 117 1.89 -10.67 -27.67
C PHE A 117 3.00 -9.97 -28.46
N THR A 118 2.61 -9.18 -29.46
CA THR A 118 3.53 -8.38 -30.26
C THR A 118 3.72 -7.00 -29.65
N ASN A 119 4.91 -6.44 -29.83
CA ASN A 119 5.18 -5.08 -29.39
C ASN A 119 4.61 -4.10 -30.42
N ASP A 120 3.68 -3.24 -29.98
CA ASP A 120 3.07 -2.20 -30.81
C ASP A 120 3.86 -0.87 -30.82
N GLY A 121 5.08 -0.89 -30.27
CA GLY A 121 5.96 0.27 -30.13
C GLY A 121 5.79 1.02 -28.81
N ASN A 122 4.95 0.52 -27.88
CA ASN A 122 4.75 1.13 -26.56
C ASN A 122 5.36 0.32 -25.41
N ASP A 123 6.03 -0.81 -25.68
CA ASP A 123 6.64 -1.67 -24.66
C ASP A 123 5.66 -1.99 -23.51
N ARG A 124 4.44 -2.40 -23.84
CA ARG A 124 3.40 -2.74 -22.84
C ARG A 124 3.75 -4.06 -22.16
N ASN A 125 4.66 -3.99 -21.18
CA ASN A 125 5.27 -5.14 -20.51
C ASN A 125 4.94 -5.23 -19.00
N VAL A 126 4.01 -4.41 -18.51
CA VAL A 126 3.56 -4.42 -17.12
C VAL A 126 2.08 -4.76 -17.06
N ILE A 127 1.72 -5.81 -16.32
CA ILE A 127 0.34 -6.08 -15.90
C ILE A 127 0.11 -5.36 -14.57
N LEU A 128 -0.71 -4.31 -14.59
CA LEU A 128 -0.93 -3.44 -13.44
C LEU A 128 -1.56 -4.21 -12.26
N TRP A 129 -1.33 -3.75 -11.03
CA TRP A 129 -1.87 -4.39 -9.81
C TRP A 129 -3.40 -4.61 -9.89
N LEU A 130 -4.15 -3.60 -10.36
CA LEU A 130 -5.63 -3.61 -10.46
C LEU A 130 -6.19 -4.38 -11.68
N ASP A 131 -5.32 -5.02 -12.46
CA ASP A 131 -5.72 -5.89 -13.57
C ASP A 131 -6.36 -7.19 -13.05
N HIS A 132 -7.56 -7.49 -13.57
CA HIS A 132 -8.39 -8.62 -13.17
C HIS A 132 -8.53 -9.67 -14.29
N ARG A 133 -7.59 -9.74 -15.24
CA ARG A 133 -7.58 -10.76 -16.30
C ARG A 133 -7.49 -12.22 -15.83
N PRO A 134 -6.78 -12.59 -14.73
CA PRO A 134 -6.52 -13.99 -14.42
C PRO A 134 -7.61 -14.62 -13.54
N VAL A 135 -8.89 -14.50 -13.93
CA VAL A 135 -10.03 -14.97 -13.12
C VAL A 135 -9.96 -16.49 -12.94
N GLU A 136 -9.88 -17.24 -14.04
CA GLU A 136 -9.86 -18.71 -14.04
C GLU A 136 -8.62 -19.25 -13.33
N GLU A 137 -7.46 -18.62 -13.53
CA GLU A 137 -6.21 -18.95 -12.87
C GLU A 137 -6.26 -18.74 -11.36
N THR A 138 -6.88 -17.64 -10.93
CA THR A 138 -7.08 -17.35 -9.50
C THR A 138 -7.97 -18.39 -8.84
N GLU A 139 -9.06 -18.77 -9.51
CA GLU A 139 -9.95 -19.84 -9.02
C GLU A 139 -9.21 -21.18 -8.95
N LYS A 140 -8.44 -21.54 -9.99
CA LYS A 140 -7.63 -22.75 -10.01
C LYS A 140 -6.63 -22.78 -8.85
N ILE A 141 -5.87 -21.70 -8.64
CA ILE A 141 -4.91 -21.57 -7.54
C ILE A 141 -5.62 -21.74 -6.20
N ASN A 142 -6.74 -21.06 -5.97
CA ASN A 142 -7.45 -21.12 -4.69
C ASN A 142 -8.10 -22.49 -4.42
N ASN A 143 -8.48 -23.23 -5.47
CA ASN A 143 -9.04 -24.57 -5.36
C ASN A 143 -8.02 -25.64 -4.92
N THR A 144 -6.72 -25.39 -5.09
CA THR A 144 -5.65 -26.27 -4.56
C THR A 144 -5.71 -26.41 -3.05
N LYS A 145 -6.13 -25.34 -2.34
CA LYS A 145 -6.01 -25.23 -0.88
C LYS A 145 -4.58 -25.46 -0.39
N HIS A 146 -3.60 -25.15 -1.24
CA HIS A 146 -2.20 -25.38 -0.95
C HIS A 146 -1.78 -24.65 0.34
N LYS A 147 -0.85 -25.25 1.10
CA LYS A 147 -0.40 -24.75 2.41
C LYS A 147 0.08 -23.29 2.39
N LEU A 148 0.61 -22.81 1.26
CA LEU A 148 1.09 -21.43 1.13
C LEU A 148 -0.04 -20.40 1.21
N LEU A 149 -1.27 -20.79 0.84
CA LEU A 149 -2.40 -19.85 0.80
C LEU A 149 -2.72 -19.27 2.18
N LYS A 150 -2.29 -19.92 3.27
CA LYS A 150 -2.43 -19.38 4.62
C LYS A 150 -1.68 -18.05 4.82
N TYR A 151 -0.63 -17.78 4.04
CA TYR A 151 0.14 -16.52 4.07
C TYR A 151 -0.55 -15.37 3.33
N VAL A 152 -1.63 -15.65 2.60
CA VAL A 152 -2.42 -14.63 1.88
C VAL A 152 -3.86 -14.61 2.40
N GLY A 153 -4.05 -14.89 3.69
CA GLY A 153 -5.38 -14.87 4.32
C GLY A 153 -6.28 -16.04 3.92
N GLY A 154 -5.70 -17.13 3.40
CA GLY A 154 -6.39 -18.36 3.00
C GLY A 154 -6.71 -18.46 1.50
N LYS A 155 -6.57 -17.36 0.74
CA LYS A 155 -6.81 -17.33 -0.70
C LYS A 155 -6.01 -16.22 -1.37
N MET A 156 -5.43 -16.54 -2.52
CA MET A 156 -4.71 -15.58 -3.35
C MET A 156 -5.69 -14.61 -4.02
N SER A 157 -5.34 -13.33 -4.01
CA SER A 157 -6.08 -12.30 -4.74
C SER A 157 -5.82 -12.41 -6.24
N ILE A 158 -6.81 -12.03 -7.05
CA ILE A 158 -6.66 -11.89 -8.50
C ILE A 158 -5.60 -10.85 -8.88
N GLU A 159 -5.34 -9.91 -7.98
CA GLU A 159 -4.37 -8.82 -8.15
C GLU A 159 -2.92 -9.26 -7.89
N MET A 160 -2.72 -10.41 -7.23
CA MET A 160 -1.38 -10.96 -6.97
C MET A 160 -0.76 -11.51 -8.25
N GLU A 161 0.56 -11.75 -8.21
CA GLU A 161 1.33 -11.96 -9.44
C GLU A 161 1.29 -13.40 -9.94
N MET A 162 1.19 -14.41 -9.05
CA MET A 162 1.15 -15.80 -9.48
C MET A 162 -0.05 -16.15 -10.39
N PRO A 163 -1.27 -15.66 -10.14
CA PRO A 163 -2.36 -15.78 -11.11
C PRO A 163 -2.04 -15.14 -12.46
N LYS A 164 -1.37 -13.97 -12.48
CA LYS A 164 -0.97 -13.27 -13.71
C LYS A 164 0.10 -14.04 -14.48
N VAL A 165 1.09 -14.61 -13.79
CA VAL A 165 2.10 -15.50 -14.39
C VAL A 165 1.44 -16.74 -15.00
N LEU A 166 0.49 -17.36 -14.29
CA LEU A 166 -0.25 -18.51 -14.81
C LEU A 166 -1.13 -18.13 -16.02
N TRP A 167 -1.72 -16.93 -16.02
CA TRP A 167 -2.49 -16.44 -17.16
C TRP A 167 -1.59 -16.25 -18.38
N LEU A 168 -0.41 -15.67 -18.20
CA LEU A 168 0.59 -15.56 -19.26
C LEU A 168 1.01 -16.94 -19.76
N LYS A 169 1.22 -17.93 -18.87
CA LYS A 169 1.52 -19.32 -19.28
C LYS A 169 0.44 -19.92 -20.20
N ASN A 170 -0.82 -19.64 -19.90
CA ASN A 170 -1.96 -20.20 -20.63
C ASN A 170 -2.24 -19.50 -21.96
N HIS A 171 -1.91 -18.22 -22.07
CA HIS A 171 -2.31 -17.39 -23.22
C HIS A 171 -1.14 -16.97 -24.12
N MET A 172 0.07 -16.87 -23.59
CA MET A 172 1.27 -16.48 -24.33
C MET A 172 1.84 -17.67 -25.14
N PRO A 173 2.37 -17.44 -26.35
CA PRO A 173 3.07 -18.49 -27.09
C PRO A 173 4.17 -19.15 -26.24
N PRO A 174 4.27 -20.50 -26.21
CA PRO A 174 5.18 -21.21 -25.30
C PRO A 174 6.66 -20.79 -25.44
N GLU A 175 7.11 -20.49 -26.65
CA GLU A 175 8.46 -20.00 -26.94
C GLU A 175 8.73 -18.60 -26.38
N LEU A 176 7.70 -17.76 -26.29
CA LEU A 176 7.81 -16.43 -25.70
C LEU A 176 7.79 -16.52 -24.18
N PHE A 177 6.89 -17.34 -23.61
CA PHE A 177 6.84 -17.60 -22.17
C PHE A 177 8.16 -18.20 -21.65
N ALA A 178 8.78 -19.13 -22.41
CA ALA A 178 10.07 -19.71 -22.06
C ALA A 178 11.21 -18.67 -21.99
N ARG A 179 11.05 -17.54 -22.70
CA ARG A 179 12.00 -16.42 -22.67
C ARG A 179 11.69 -15.40 -21.58
N ALA A 180 10.53 -15.49 -20.92
CA ALA A 180 10.10 -14.48 -19.94
C ALA A 180 10.89 -14.54 -18.64
N LYS A 181 11.10 -13.37 -18.03
CA LYS A 181 11.63 -13.16 -16.69
C LYS A 181 10.69 -12.20 -15.97
N PHE A 182 10.31 -12.56 -14.74
CA PHE A 182 9.26 -11.89 -13.99
C PHE A 182 9.85 -11.08 -12.84
N TYR A 183 9.35 -9.85 -12.69
CA TYR A 183 9.65 -8.93 -11.61
C TYR A 183 8.36 -8.34 -11.09
N ASP A 184 8.28 -8.12 -9.79
CA ASP A 184 7.43 -7.05 -9.28
C ASP A 184 8.03 -5.70 -9.69
N LEU A 185 7.19 -4.69 -9.91
CA LEU A 185 7.64 -3.40 -10.45
C LEU A 185 8.74 -2.74 -9.60
N ALA A 186 8.72 -2.87 -8.26
CA ALA A 186 9.78 -2.32 -7.42
C ALA A 186 11.15 -2.96 -7.72
N ASP A 187 11.16 -4.27 -7.95
CA ASP A 187 12.38 -5.01 -8.35
C ASP A 187 12.81 -4.65 -9.77
N ALA A 188 11.86 -4.45 -10.70
CA ALA A 188 12.18 -4.00 -12.06
C ALA A 188 12.86 -2.62 -12.07
N LEU A 189 12.41 -1.68 -11.22
CA LEU A 189 13.01 -0.35 -11.11
C LEU A 189 14.45 -0.40 -10.57
N THR A 190 14.69 -1.21 -9.53
CA THR A 190 16.05 -1.38 -9.01
C THR A 190 16.97 -2.11 -10.00
N HIS A 191 16.43 -3.06 -10.78
CA HIS A 191 17.12 -3.69 -11.89
C HIS A 191 17.50 -2.68 -12.98
N LEU A 192 16.58 -1.82 -13.43
CA LEU A 192 16.86 -0.75 -14.39
C LEU A 192 17.92 0.24 -13.86
N ALA A 193 17.88 0.54 -12.57
CA ALA A 193 18.81 1.45 -11.92
C ALA A 193 20.25 0.88 -11.82
N THR A 194 20.39 -0.43 -11.59
CA THR A 194 21.68 -1.05 -11.21
C THR A 194 22.25 -2.02 -12.26
N GLY A 195 21.39 -2.66 -13.04
CA GLY A 195 21.71 -3.84 -13.85
C GLY A 195 21.74 -5.16 -13.08
N ASN A 196 21.51 -5.13 -11.76
CA ASN A 196 21.54 -6.33 -10.92
C ASN A 196 20.15 -6.99 -10.86
N GLU A 197 20.11 -8.29 -10.55
CA GLU A 197 18.86 -9.05 -10.47
C GLU A 197 18.41 -9.34 -9.03
N THR A 198 19.01 -8.69 -8.04
CA THR A 198 18.61 -8.83 -6.64
C THR A 198 17.12 -8.53 -6.47
N ARG A 199 16.42 -9.35 -5.70
CA ARG A 199 14.99 -9.26 -5.43
C ARG A 199 14.72 -8.75 -4.03
N SER A 200 13.65 -8.01 -3.86
CA SER A 200 13.16 -7.58 -2.55
C SER A 200 12.35 -8.70 -1.89
N TYR A 201 12.61 -8.97 -0.61
CA TYR A 201 11.70 -9.81 0.18
C TYR A 201 10.28 -9.22 0.22
N CYS A 202 10.14 -7.90 0.22
CA CYS A 202 8.82 -7.26 0.19
C CYS A 202 7.99 -7.72 -1.01
N SER A 203 8.56 -7.68 -2.21
CA SER A 203 7.86 -8.05 -3.43
C SER A 203 7.53 -9.54 -3.47
N VAL A 204 8.55 -10.40 -3.37
CA VAL A 204 8.38 -11.83 -3.62
C VAL A 204 7.54 -12.53 -2.56
N VAL A 205 7.68 -12.13 -1.28
CA VAL A 205 6.94 -12.73 -0.17
C VAL A 205 5.48 -12.29 -0.18
N CYS A 206 5.22 -11.01 -0.44
CA CYS A 206 3.87 -10.48 -0.34
C CYS A 206 2.98 -10.87 -1.53
N LYS A 207 3.53 -10.95 -2.76
CA LYS A 207 2.71 -10.99 -3.98
C LYS A 207 3.03 -12.14 -4.94
N GLN A 208 4.19 -12.80 -4.79
CA GLN A 208 4.60 -13.92 -5.63
C GLN A 208 4.56 -15.28 -4.91
N GLY A 209 4.15 -15.34 -3.64
CA GLY A 209 4.01 -16.60 -2.90
C GLY A 209 5.33 -17.25 -2.47
N PHE A 210 6.40 -16.46 -2.38
CA PHE A 210 7.68 -16.90 -1.83
C PHE A 210 7.59 -17.07 -0.30
N VAL A 211 8.02 -18.20 0.22
CA VAL A 211 8.05 -18.46 1.68
C VAL A 211 9.50 -18.51 2.13
N PRO A 212 10.05 -17.49 2.84
CA PRO A 212 11.47 -17.39 3.14
C PRO A 212 12.09 -18.67 3.72
N VAL A 213 13.37 -18.91 3.42
CA VAL A 213 14.09 -20.11 3.87
C VAL A 213 14.04 -20.20 5.40
N GLY A 214 13.73 -21.39 5.91
CA GLY A 214 13.55 -21.65 7.34
C GLY A 214 12.15 -21.36 7.88
N VAL A 215 11.27 -20.72 7.11
CA VAL A 215 9.85 -20.57 7.47
C VAL A 215 9.09 -21.82 7.04
N ASP A 216 8.38 -22.47 7.96
CA ASP A 216 7.59 -23.69 7.70
C ASP A 216 8.34 -24.82 6.96
N GLY A 217 9.64 -24.95 7.20
CA GLY A 217 10.47 -25.95 6.51
C GLY A 217 10.75 -25.61 5.04
N SER A 218 10.50 -24.38 4.60
CA SER A 218 10.91 -23.90 3.28
C SER A 218 12.43 -23.98 3.13
N VAL A 219 12.88 -24.67 2.08
CA VAL A 219 14.31 -24.87 1.79
C VAL A 219 14.79 -23.94 0.67
N LYS A 220 13.97 -23.72 -0.36
CA LYS A 220 14.31 -22.93 -1.55
C LYS A 220 13.65 -21.55 -1.59
N GLY A 221 12.74 -21.25 -0.67
CA GLY A 221 11.87 -20.09 -0.81
C GLY A 221 10.62 -20.41 -1.61
N TRP A 222 10.84 -20.64 -2.91
CA TRP A 222 9.83 -21.11 -3.86
C TRP A 222 9.36 -22.53 -3.52
N GLN A 223 8.05 -22.76 -3.60
CA GLN A 223 7.41 -24.03 -3.24
C GLN A 223 7.20 -24.89 -4.49
N GLU A 224 8.11 -25.83 -4.78
CA GLU A 224 8.03 -26.70 -5.98
C GLU A 224 6.68 -27.43 -6.08
N ASP A 225 6.18 -27.96 -4.97
CA ASP A 225 4.88 -28.65 -4.89
C ASP A 225 3.73 -27.76 -5.36
N PHE A 226 3.73 -26.49 -4.98
CA PHE A 226 2.75 -25.51 -5.47
C PHE A 226 2.84 -25.29 -6.98
N TYR A 227 4.04 -25.06 -7.51
CA TYR A 227 4.25 -24.79 -8.94
C TYR A 227 3.79 -25.99 -9.79
N HIS A 228 4.10 -27.21 -9.36
CA HIS A 228 3.62 -28.44 -9.99
C HIS A 228 2.08 -28.52 -9.97
N GLU A 229 1.46 -28.23 -8.83
CA GLU A 229 0.00 -28.33 -8.68
C GLU A 229 -0.76 -27.35 -9.57
N ILE A 230 -0.23 -26.13 -9.75
CA ILE A 230 -0.87 -25.09 -10.57
C ILE A 230 -0.51 -25.13 -12.05
N GLY A 231 0.48 -25.96 -12.45
CA GLY A 231 0.90 -26.16 -13.83
C GLY A 231 1.97 -25.18 -14.32
N LEU A 232 2.86 -24.75 -13.43
CA LEU A 232 4.05 -23.91 -13.72
C LEU A 232 5.37 -24.69 -13.53
N ASP A 233 5.35 -25.99 -13.80
CA ASP A 233 6.49 -26.90 -13.64
C ASP A 233 7.74 -26.44 -14.40
N ASP A 234 7.56 -25.77 -15.53
CA ASP A 234 8.65 -25.26 -16.35
C ASP A 234 9.50 -24.21 -15.63
N LEU A 235 8.90 -23.38 -14.77
CA LEU A 235 9.61 -22.40 -13.97
C LEU A 235 10.52 -23.04 -12.90
N THR A 236 10.32 -24.31 -12.56
CA THR A 236 11.11 -25.02 -11.53
C THR A 236 12.45 -25.57 -12.06
N LYS A 237 12.59 -25.76 -13.38
CA LYS A 237 13.65 -26.59 -13.99
C LYS A 237 15.08 -26.05 -13.79
N ASP A 238 15.22 -24.73 -13.75
CA ASP A 238 16.52 -24.05 -13.62
C ASP A 238 16.59 -23.26 -12.31
N ASP A 239 16.22 -23.91 -11.20
CA ASP A 239 16.17 -23.31 -9.86
C ASP A 239 15.47 -21.95 -9.87
N PHE A 240 14.27 -21.88 -10.46
CA PHE A 240 13.41 -20.70 -10.47
C PHE A 240 14.04 -19.45 -11.10
N LYS A 241 15.01 -19.60 -12.00
CA LYS A 241 15.73 -18.47 -12.63
C LYS A 241 14.79 -17.39 -13.20
N GLN A 242 13.70 -17.79 -13.86
CA GLN A 242 12.73 -16.84 -14.43
C GLN A 242 11.96 -16.04 -13.36
N MET A 243 11.89 -16.52 -12.12
CA MET A 243 11.27 -15.85 -10.97
C MET A 243 12.27 -15.11 -10.08
N GLY A 244 13.57 -15.12 -10.41
CA GLY A 244 14.63 -14.49 -9.60
C GLY A 244 15.56 -15.46 -8.85
N GLY A 245 15.35 -16.77 -9.00
CA GLY A 245 16.27 -17.81 -8.51
C GLY A 245 16.01 -18.29 -7.07
N VAL A 246 16.84 -19.20 -6.59
CA VAL A 246 16.93 -19.63 -5.20
C VAL A 246 17.98 -18.80 -4.49
N ASN A 247 17.62 -18.23 -3.33
CA ASN A 247 18.51 -17.35 -2.58
C ASN A 247 19.84 -18.05 -2.22
N GLY A 248 20.96 -17.44 -2.58
CA GLY A 248 22.30 -17.98 -2.34
C GLY A 248 22.76 -19.08 -3.29
N VAL A 249 21.94 -19.45 -4.29
CA VAL A 249 22.30 -20.41 -5.35
C VAL A 249 22.48 -19.68 -6.67
N ASN A 250 21.39 -19.17 -7.24
CA ASN A 250 21.36 -18.40 -8.49
C ASN A 250 20.54 -17.10 -8.36
N GLY A 251 20.00 -16.81 -7.17
CA GLY A 251 19.29 -15.57 -6.83
C GLY A 251 19.85 -14.90 -5.58
N THR A 252 19.54 -13.62 -5.39
CA THR A 252 19.89 -12.85 -4.18
C THR A 252 18.66 -12.09 -3.71
N TYR A 253 18.38 -12.17 -2.40
CA TYR A 253 17.19 -11.56 -1.80
C TYR A 253 17.58 -10.75 -0.57
N VAL A 254 17.03 -9.54 -0.45
CA VAL A 254 17.34 -8.64 0.67
C VAL A 254 16.11 -7.88 1.15
N SER A 255 16.14 -7.48 2.43
CA SER A 255 15.07 -6.70 3.07
C SER A 255 15.08 -5.23 2.61
N ALA A 256 14.03 -4.49 2.95
CA ALA A 256 13.85 -3.09 2.56
C ALA A 256 15.09 -2.21 2.80
N GLY A 257 15.55 -1.54 1.75
CA GLY A 257 16.64 -0.55 1.81
C GLY A 257 18.05 -1.14 1.90
N GLU A 258 18.22 -2.45 2.12
CA GLU A 258 19.52 -3.12 2.00
C GLU A 258 20.09 -2.92 0.57
N PRO A 259 21.42 -2.79 0.43
CA PRO A 259 22.02 -2.39 -0.85
C PRO A 259 21.82 -3.47 -1.92
N VAL A 260 21.19 -3.10 -3.03
CA VAL A 260 21.03 -3.96 -4.22
C VAL A 260 22.08 -3.72 -5.29
N GLY A 261 22.91 -2.69 -5.11
CA GLY A 261 23.96 -2.28 -6.03
C GLY A 261 24.15 -0.77 -6.00
N THR A 262 24.75 -0.24 -7.06
CA THR A 262 24.90 1.19 -7.27
C THR A 262 24.33 1.59 -8.62
N LEU A 263 23.95 2.86 -8.79
CA LEU A 263 23.52 3.38 -10.08
C LEU A 263 24.52 3.01 -11.18
N SER A 264 24.03 2.30 -12.19
CA SER A 264 24.79 1.97 -13.38
C SER A 264 25.15 3.26 -14.12
N ARG A 265 26.18 3.20 -14.98
CA ARG A 265 26.54 4.36 -15.82
C ARG A 265 25.37 4.87 -16.66
N LEU A 266 24.55 3.95 -17.18
CA LEU A 266 23.37 4.28 -17.99
C LEU A 266 22.33 5.00 -17.14
N ALA A 267 21.93 4.41 -16.01
CA ALA A 267 20.93 4.96 -15.11
C ALA A 267 21.36 6.32 -14.53
N ALA A 268 22.62 6.44 -14.08
CA ALA A 268 23.16 7.70 -13.57
C ALA A 268 23.06 8.85 -14.59
N ASN A 269 23.40 8.57 -15.86
CA ASN A 269 23.28 9.55 -16.94
C ASN A 269 21.80 9.92 -17.24
N GLN A 270 20.92 8.93 -17.27
CA GLN A 270 19.47 9.14 -17.48
C GLN A 270 18.84 9.92 -16.31
N LEU A 271 19.22 9.66 -15.07
CA LEU A 271 18.71 10.36 -13.89
C LEU A 271 19.36 11.74 -13.68
N GLY A 272 20.49 12.03 -14.32
CA GLY A 272 21.26 13.26 -14.09
C GLY A 272 22.00 13.26 -12.76
N LEU A 273 22.47 12.09 -12.32
CA LEU A 273 23.13 11.88 -11.03
C LEU A 273 24.57 11.38 -11.19
N PRO A 274 25.43 11.54 -10.17
CA PRO A 274 26.71 10.85 -10.10
C PRO A 274 26.57 9.32 -10.19
N MET A 275 27.52 8.68 -10.87
CA MET A 275 27.65 7.22 -10.86
C MET A 275 28.03 6.71 -9.46
N GLY A 276 27.69 5.45 -9.17
CA GLY A 276 28.14 4.79 -7.94
C GLY A 276 27.30 5.12 -6.70
N ILE A 277 26.22 5.89 -6.82
CA ILE A 277 25.26 6.12 -5.73
C ILE A 277 24.60 4.78 -5.36
N PRO A 278 24.68 4.32 -4.10
CA PRO A 278 23.97 3.16 -3.59
C PRO A 278 22.47 3.19 -3.87
N VAL A 279 21.94 2.06 -4.30
CA VAL A 279 20.51 1.83 -4.49
C VAL A 279 20.01 0.89 -3.40
N GLY A 280 18.97 1.29 -2.68
CA GLY A 280 18.31 0.44 -1.69
C GLY A 280 17.30 -0.51 -2.32
N SER A 281 17.17 -1.70 -1.75
CA SER A 281 16.13 -2.66 -2.09
C SER A 281 14.76 -1.99 -2.01
N GLY A 282 14.03 -2.09 -3.11
CA GLY A 282 12.72 -1.47 -3.23
C GLY A 282 11.67 -2.18 -2.40
N VAL A 283 10.53 -1.53 -2.23
CA VAL A 283 9.37 -2.11 -1.56
C VAL A 283 8.10 -1.75 -2.32
N ILE A 284 7.02 -2.46 -2.03
CA ILE A 284 5.70 -2.08 -2.51
C ILE A 284 5.29 -0.75 -1.85
N ASP A 285 4.63 0.13 -2.58
CA ASP A 285 4.23 1.49 -2.18
C ASP A 285 3.62 1.58 -0.77
N ALA A 286 2.71 0.68 -0.40
CA ALA A 286 2.12 0.64 0.94
C ALA A 286 3.17 0.45 2.06
N TYR A 287 4.21 -0.34 1.79
CA TYR A 287 5.30 -0.59 2.74
C TYR A 287 6.27 0.60 2.82
N ALA A 288 6.50 1.34 1.72
CA ALA A 288 7.16 2.64 1.78
C ALA A 288 6.33 3.65 2.56
N GLY A 289 5.00 3.63 2.40
CA GLY A 289 4.06 4.37 3.24
C GLY A 289 4.20 4.05 4.72
N TRP A 290 4.34 2.77 5.09
CA TRP A 290 4.62 2.37 6.48
C TRP A 290 5.92 3.00 7.00
N ILE A 291 7.01 2.92 6.22
CA ILE A 291 8.32 3.50 6.57
C ILE A 291 8.21 5.01 6.80
N GLY A 292 7.56 5.73 5.89
CA GLY A 292 7.40 7.18 5.99
C GLY A 292 6.40 7.66 7.05
N THR A 293 5.62 6.74 7.65
CA THR A 293 4.55 7.09 8.59
C THR A 293 4.86 6.65 10.02
N VAL A 294 5.22 5.39 10.23
CA VAL A 294 5.26 4.77 11.58
C VAL A 294 6.40 5.28 12.45
N GLY A 295 7.48 5.79 11.85
CA GLY A 295 8.58 6.43 12.58
C GLY A 295 8.23 7.81 13.15
N ALA A 296 7.06 8.38 12.84
CA ALA A 296 6.68 9.72 13.30
C ALA A 296 6.71 9.83 14.84
N LYS A 297 7.36 10.88 15.34
CA LYS A 297 7.50 11.16 16.77
C LYS A 297 6.19 11.64 17.36
N VAL A 298 5.90 11.17 18.57
CA VAL A 298 4.69 11.44 19.33
C VAL A 298 5.06 11.83 20.74
N ASP A 299 4.38 12.84 21.30
CA ASP A 299 4.26 12.97 22.75
C ASP A 299 2.95 12.26 23.08
N LEU A 300 3.01 10.97 23.43
CA LEU A 300 1.84 10.31 24.03
C LEU A 300 1.84 10.72 25.52
N GLY A 301 0.67 10.82 26.17
CA GLY A 301 0.60 11.16 27.60
C GLY A 301 1.33 10.15 28.49
N ASP A 302 1.27 10.29 29.82
CA ASP A 302 1.97 9.43 30.80
C ASP A 302 1.72 7.90 30.65
N ASP A 303 0.75 7.50 29.81
CA ASP A 303 0.50 6.14 29.30
C ASP A 303 1.26 5.84 27.99
N GLU A 304 2.48 6.36 27.80
CA GLU A 304 3.31 6.03 26.64
C GLU A 304 3.47 4.51 26.51
N LEU A 305 3.41 4.04 25.26
CA LEU A 305 3.60 2.66 24.81
C LEU A 305 4.71 1.95 25.60
N ASN A 306 4.30 1.27 26.66
CA ASN A 306 5.15 0.61 27.64
C ASN A 306 6.34 1.49 28.12
N ALA A 307 6.11 2.32 29.14
CA ALA A 307 7.14 3.11 29.84
C ALA A 307 8.39 2.31 30.32
N ALA A 308 8.37 0.97 30.23
CA ALA A 308 9.53 0.12 30.47
C ALA A 308 10.51 0.00 29.28
N VAL A 309 10.22 0.62 28.12
CA VAL A 309 10.97 0.45 26.87
C VAL A 309 11.59 1.79 26.40
N PRO A 310 12.84 1.83 25.89
CA PRO A 310 13.47 3.06 25.39
C PRO A 310 12.67 3.74 24.26
N HIS A 311 12.75 5.07 24.17
CA HIS A 311 12.00 5.89 23.18
C HIS A 311 12.22 5.49 21.71
N ASN A 312 13.37 4.93 21.35
CA ASN A 312 13.70 4.49 19.98
C ASN A 312 13.76 2.95 19.86
N ASP A 313 13.11 2.21 20.76
CA ASP A 313 13.06 0.75 20.64
C ASP A 313 12.05 0.34 19.57
N LEU A 314 12.43 -0.64 18.74
CA LEU A 314 11.58 -1.17 17.68
C LEU A 314 10.29 -1.79 18.23
N ALA A 315 10.29 -2.29 19.48
CA ALA A 315 9.10 -2.86 20.09
C ALA A 315 7.93 -1.87 20.19
N GLN A 316 8.22 -0.55 20.18
CA GLN A 316 7.17 0.46 20.11
C GLN A 316 6.36 0.43 18.80
N ALA A 317 6.90 -0.16 17.73
CA ALA A 317 6.21 -0.27 16.46
C ALA A 317 5.16 -1.40 16.44
N PHE A 318 5.21 -2.35 17.38
CA PHE A 318 4.31 -3.53 17.37
C PHE A 318 2.85 -3.19 17.69
N THR A 319 2.61 -2.04 18.32
CA THR A 319 1.28 -1.54 18.67
C THR A 319 0.76 -0.49 17.68
N ARG A 320 1.54 -0.18 16.64
CA ARG A 320 1.25 0.85 15.64
C ARG A 320 0.72 0.20 14.37
N LEU A 321 -0.53 0.49 14.03
CA LEU A 321 -1.09 0.13 12.73
C LEU A 321 -0.84 1.27 11.74
N ALA A 322 -0.13 1.04 10.64
CA ALA A 322 -0.10 2.01 9.56
C ALA A 322 -1.36 1.87 8.69
N ALA A 323 -2.12 2.94 8.54
CA ALA A 323 -3.20 3.06 7.57
C ALA A 323 -2.72 3.95 6.40
N VAL A 324 -2.23 3.32 5.34
CA VAL A 324 -1.72 4.03 4.15
C VAL A 324 -2.87 4.23 3.19
N ALA A 325 -3.42 5.44 3.17
CA ALA A 325 -4.71 5.75 2.58
C ALA A 325 -4.60 6.47 1.22
N GLY A 326 -5.38 6.03 0.24
CA GLY A 326 -5.46 6.59 -1.10
C GLY A 326 -6.78 6.20 -1.77
N THR A 327 -6.72 5.72 -3.01
CA THR A 327 -7.88 5.11 -3.70
C THR A 327 -8.46 3.96 -2.87
N SER A 328 -7.58 3.09 -2.38
CA SER A 328 -7.79 2.05 -1.38
C SER A 328 -7.00 2.40 -0.10
N THR A 329 -7.17 1.62 0.98
CA THR A 329 -6.34 1.78 2.19
C THR A 329 -5.72 0.44 2.58
N CYS A 330 -4.42 0.44 2.83
CA CYS A 330 -3.70 -0.72 3.36
C CYS A 330 -3.46 -0.55 4.87
N HIS A 331 -3.67 -1.62 5.63
CA HIS A 331 -3.53 -1.67 7.10
C HIS A 331 -2.37 -2.60 7.45
N LEU A 332 -1.24 -2.03 7.84
CA LEU A 332 0.02 -2.74 8.03
C LEU A 332 0.43 -2.78 9.51
N ALA A 333 0.71 -3.96 10.04
CA ALA A 333 1.19 -4.15 11.41
C ALA A 333 2.45 -5.01 11.47
N LEU A 334 3.43 -4.55 12.26
CA LEU A 334 4.67 -5.29 12.53
C LEU A 334 4.50 -6.16 13.77
N SER A 335 5.12 -7.34 13.77
CA SER A 335 5.15 -8.26 14.90
C SER A 335 6.48 -9.01 14.95
N LYS A 336 6.87 -9.41 16.16
CA LYS A 336 8.08 -10.23 16.38
C LYS A 336 7.87 -11.70 16.01
N GLU A 337 6.71 -12.24 16.36
CA GLU A 337 6.32 -13.61 16.09
C GLU A 337 5.26 -13.64 14.98
N PRO A 338 5.14 -14.73 14.21
CA PRO A 338 4.13 -14.83 13.15
C PRO A 338 2.71 -14.85 13.74
N VAL A 339 1.86 -13.92 13.30
CA VAL A 339 0.44 -13.85 13.67
C VAL A 339 -0.41 -14.11 12.42
N PHE A 340 -1.11 -15.26 12.39
CA PHE A 340 -2.04 -15.60 11.29
C PHE A 340 -3.43 -15.06 11.58
N VAL A 341 -3.90 -14.15 10.74
CA VAL A 341 -5.20 -13.49 10.88
C VAL A 341 -6.11 -13.88 9.71
N PRO A 342 -7.25 -14.55 9.94
CA PRO A 342 -8.17 -14.90 8.85
C PRO A 342 -8.58 -13.69 7.99
N GLY A 343 -8.44 -13.81 6.67
CA GLY A 343 -8.80 -12.76 5.71
C GLY A 343 -7.90 -11.51 5.72
N VAL A 344 -6.77 -11.57 6.41
CA VAL A 344 -5.69 -10.57 6.34
C VAL A 344 -4.46 -11.25 5.75
N TRP A 345 -3.74 -10.53 4.90
CA TRP A 345 -2.54 -11.07 4.26
C TRP A 345 -1.36 -11.06 5.22
N GLY A 346 -0.38 -11.94 4.99
CA GLY A 346 0.70 -12.23 5.93
C GLY A 346 0.37 -13.41 6.86
N PRO A 347 1.21 -13.64 7.89
CA PRO A 347 2.36 -12.83 8.27
C PRO A 347 3.54 -13.03 7.31
N TYR A 348 4.15 -11.94 6.85
CA TYR A 348 5.25 -11.93 5.90
C TYR A 348 6.58 -11.64 6.60
N ARG A 349 7.52 -12.59 6.53
CA ARG A 349 8.82 -12.48 7.18
C ARG A 349 9.80 -11.66 6.34
N ASP A 350 10.65 -10.87 7.01
CA ASP A 350 11.83 -10.18 6.44
C ASP A 350 11.52 -9.11 5.38
N VAL A 351 10.26 -8.77 5.16
CA VAL A 351 9.84 -7.85 4.09
C VAL A 351 10.30 -6.40 4.31
N LEU A 352 10.32 -5.95 5.56
CA LEU A 352 10.80 -4.63 5.94
C LEU A 352 12.07 -4.74 6.80
N LEU A 353 11.93 -5.37 7.96
CA LEU A 353 13.00 -5.54 8.93
C LEU A 353 13.37 -7.02 9.03
N PRO A 354 14.67 -7.37 8.97
CA PRO A 354 15.11 -8.75 9.16
C PRO A 354 14.63 -9.33 10.49
N GLU A 355 14.20 -10.59 10.45
CA GLU A 355 13.66 -11.39 11.56
C GLU A 355 12.29 -10.97 12.10
N PHE A 356 11.60 -10.02 11.46
CA PHE A 356 10.26 -9.59 11.84
C PHE A 356 9.20 -9.97 10.81
N TRP A 357 7.93 -9.88 11.23
CA TRP A 357 6.77 -10.28 10.46
C TRP A 357 5.81 -9.11 10.25
N MET A 358 5.25 -9.01 9.03
CA MET A 358 4.25 -8.01 8.66
C MET A 358 2.91 -8.65 8.34
N ALA A 359 1.83 -8.11 8.90
CA ALA A 359 0.46 -8.38 8.46
C ALA A 359 -0.03 -7.22 7.59
N GLU A 360 -0.86 -7.53 6.58
CA GLU A 360 -1.34 -6.59 5.57
C GLU A 360 -2.86 -6.75 5.34
N GLY A 361 -3.65 -6.06 6.16
CA GLY A 361 -5.08 -5.86 5.91
C GLY A 361 -5.32 -4.82 4.82
N GLY A 362 -6.56 -4.69 4.38
CA GLY A 362 -6.92 -3.55 3.55
C GLY A 362 -8.40 -3.42 3.26
N GLN A 363 -8.74 -2.21 2.83
CA GLN A 363 -10.05 -1.82 2.32
C GLN A 363 -9.92 -1.55 0.83
N SER A 364 -10.66 -2.31 0.01
CA SER A 364 -10.53 -2.30 -1.45
C SER A 364 -10.77 -0.92 -2.07
N ALA A 365 -11.65 -0.12 -1.46
CA ALA A 365 -11.94 1.24 -1.88
C ALA A 365 -12.24 2.12 -0.66
N THR A 366 -11.60 3.27 -0.57
CA THR A 366 -11.84 4.27 0.49
C THR A 366 -11.98 5.65 -0.13
N GLY A 367 -10.92 6.19 -0.73
CA GLY A 367 -11.01 7.42 -1.53
C GLY A 367 -11.92 7.25 -2.74
N GLU A 368 -11.85 6.09 -3.40
CA GLU A 368 -12.76 5.74 -4.51
C GLU A 368 -14.21 5.58 -4.04
N LEU A 369 -14.42 5.03 -2.85
CA LEU A 369 -15.76 4.89 -2.27
C LEU A 369 -16.38 6.26 -1.99
N LEU A 370 -15.62 7.18 -1.37
CA LEU A 370 -16.05 8.57 -1.15
C LEU A 370 -16.44 9.24 -2.46
N ARG A 371 -15.55 9.21 -3.46
CA ARG A 371 -15.80 9.80 -4.78
C ARG A 371 -17.06 9.21 -5.43
N HIS A 372 -17.16 7.88 -5.48
CA HIS A 372 -18.29 7.19 -6.10
C HIS A 372 -19.62 7.57 -5.46
N MET A 373 -19.68 7.58 -4.12
CA MET A 373 -20.91 7.91 -3.40
C MET A 373 -21.36 9.36 -3.63
N LEU A 374 -20.42 10.29 -3.84
CA LEU A 374 -20.75 11.65 -4.26
C LEU A 374 -21.26 11.68 -5.70
N ASP A 375 -20.56 11.02 -6.63
CA ASP A 375 -20.86 11.05 -8.08
C ASP A 375 -22.25 10.50 -8.40
N ILE A 376 -22.72 9.48 -7.66
CA ILE A 376 -24.03 8.87 -7.90
C ILE A 376 -25.19 9.64 -7.23
N HIS A 377 -24.90 10.61 -6.36
CA HIS A 377 -25.94 11.32 -5.64
C HIS A 377 -26.65 12.36 -6.54
N PRO A 378 -28.00 12.46 -6.54
CA PRO A 378 -28.72 13.39 -7.42
C PRO A 378 -28.35 14.88 -7.24
N ALA A 379 -27.89 15.27 -6.04
CA ALA A 379 -27.47 16.64 -5.74
C ALA A 379 -26.06 16.99 -6.24
N TYR A 380 -25.27 16.04 -6.77
CA TYR A 380 -23.84 16.22 -7.05
C TYR A 380 -23.50 17.51 -7.81
N ASN A 381 -24.22 17.78 -8.91
CA ASN A 381 -23.99 18.97 -9.73
C ASN A 381 -24.33 20.27 -8.99
N GLU A 382 -25.39 20.27 -8.19
CA GLU A 382 -25.80 21.42 -7.38
C GLU A 382 -24.76 21.68 -6.29
N THR A 383 -24.37 20.65 -5.55
CA THR A 383 -23.38 20.75 -4.47
C THR A 383 -22.00 21.16 -5.01
N CYS A 384 -21.58 20.66 -6.18
CA CYS A 384 -20.37 21.14 -6.86
C CYS A 384 -20.45 22.63 -7.21
N ALA A 385 -21.60 23.11 -7.67
CA ALA A 385 -21.79 24.53 -7.97
C ALA A 385 -21.74 25.40 -6.70
N LEU A 386 -22.32 24.92 -5.59
CA LEU A 386 -22.24 25.59 -4.27
C LEU A 386 -20.81 25.64 -3.74
N ALA A 387 -20.09 24.51 -3.75
CA ALA A 387 -18.69 24.44 -3.32
C ALA A 387 -17.79 25.39 -4.13
N LYS A 388 -17.99 25.43 -5.45
CA LYS A 388 -17.28 26.37 -6.33
C LYS A 388 -17.64 27.83 -6.06
N ALA A 389 -18.88 28.13 -5.72
CA ALA A 389 -19.29 29.49 -5.36
C ALA A 389 -18.61 29.99 -4.06
N GLU A 390 -18.18 29.06 -3.19
CA GLU A 390 -17.40 29.34 -1.98
C GLU A 390 -15.87 29.20 -2.16
N ASP A 391 -15.39 28.93 -3.38
CA ASP A 391 -13.97 28.65 -3.67
C ASP A 391 -13.39 27.50 -2.81
N LYS A 392 -14.22 26.47 -2.54
CA LYS A 392 -13.86 25.29 -1.75
C LYS A 392 -13.79 24.04 -2.60
N HIS A 393 -12.89 23.14 -2.22
CA HIS A 393 -12.96 21.76 -2.67
C HIS A 393 -14.24 21.10 -2.12
N ILE A 394 -14.85 20.17 -2.87
CA ILE A 394 -16.15 19.56 -2.52
C ILE A 394 -16.15 18.92 -1.12
N TYR A 395 -15.07 18.24 -0.73
CA TYR A 395 -14.94 17.63 0.60
C TYR A 395 -14.89 18.65 1.73
N ASP A 396 -14.18 19.78 1.55
CA ASP A 396 -14.12 20.85 2.55
C ASP A 396 -15.46 21.57 2.70
N PHE A 397 -16.15 21.77 1.58
CA PHE A 397 -17.52 22.26 1.56
C PHE A 397 -18.46 21.34 2.35
N LEU A 398 -18.45 20.03 2.06
CA LEU A 398 -19.30 19.05 2.73
C LEU A 398 -18.98 18.91 4.22
N ASN A 399 -17.71 18.98 4.61
CA ASN A 399 -17.29 19.01 6.01
C ASN A 399 -17.87 20.23 6.74
N THR A 400 -17.73 21.43 6.15
CA THR A 400 -18.33 22.66 6.71
C THR A 400 -19.85 22.55 6.77
N HIS A 401 -20.47 21.96 5.73
CA HIS A 401 -21.92 21.81 5.64
C HIS A 401 -22.47 20.89 6.72
N LEU A 402 -21.78 19.80 7.05
CA LEU A 402 -22.13 18.92 8.17
C LEU A 402 -22.12 19.67 9.51
N GLU A 403 -21.12 20.53 9.76
CA GLU A 403 -21.06 21.34 10.97
C GLU A 403 -22.23 22.34 11.05
N LEU A 404 -22.57 23.01 9.94
CA LEU A 404 -23.74 23.89 9.86
C LEU A 404 -25.04 23.12 10.08
N MET A 405 -25.14 21.89 9.59
CA MET A 405 -26.30 21.03 9.86
C MET A 405 -26.41 20.66 11.34
N VAL A 406 -25.30 20.45 12.05
CA VAL A 406 -25.30 20.19 13.50
C VAL A 406 -25.92 21.38 14.23
N GLU A 407 -25.47 22.61 13.92
CA GLU A 407 -26.01 23.84 14.50
C GLU A 407 -27.50 24.02 14.17
N LYS A 408 -27.87 23.89 12.89
CA LYS A 408 -29.24 24.06 12.38
C LYS A 408 -30.24 23.10 13.06
N HIS A 409 -29.83 21.87 13.34
CA HIS A 409 -30.67 20.85 13.95
C HIS A 409 -30.50 20.72 15.47
N ASN A 410 -29.63 21.55 16.08
CA ASN A 410 -29.25 21.44 17.49
C ASN A 410 -28.86 19.99 17.86
N ALA A 411 -28.08 19.36 16.99
CA ALA A 411 -27.60 17.99 17.17
C ALA A 411 -26.39 17.97 18.12
N PRO A 412 -26.21 16.92 18.94
CA PRO A 412 -25.05 16.81 19.84
C PRO A 412 -23.73 16.50 19.10
N SER A 413 -23.78 15.94 17.89
CA SER A 413 -22.60 15.70 17.05
C SER A 413 -23.01 15.46 15.59
N ILE A 414 -22.02 15.43 14.67
CA ILE A 414 -22.24 15.02 13.27
C ILE A 414 -22.77 13.58 13.23
N SER A 415 -22.22 12.68 14.06
CA SER A 415 -22.64 11.28 14.15
C SER A 415 -24.13 11.13 14.48
N TYR A 416 -24.67 12.04 15.29
CA TYR A 416 -26.10 12.07 15.58
C TYR A 416 -26.98 12.43 14.37
N LEU A 417 -26.50 13.28 13.45
CA LEU A 417 -27.24 13.57 12.22
C LEU A 417 -27.48 12.29 11.39
N GLY A 418 -26.48 11.42 11.31
CA GLY A 418 -26.51 10.14 10.59
C GLY A 418 -27.02 8.94 11.39
N ARG A 419 -27.57 9.10 12.60
CA ARG A 419 -27.89 7.99 13.54
C ARG A 419 -28.83 6.90 13.03
N HIS A 420 -29.65 7.19 12.01
CA HIS A 420 -30.58 6.24 11.39
C HIS A 420 -30.25 5.96 9.92
N HIS A 421 -29.07 6.38 9.47
CA HIS A 421 -28.54 6.07 8.16
C HIS A 421 -27.44 5.03 8.33
N PHE A 422 -27.66 3.82 7.82
CA PHE A 422 -26.74 2.71 7.94
C PHE A 422 -26.23 2.33 6.57
N PHE A 423 -24.92 2.47 6.37
CA PHE A 423 -24.26 2.18 5.11
C PHE A 423 -23.23 1.08 5.28
N TYR A 424 -23.33 0.06 4.44
CA TYR A 424 -22.29 -0.95 4.25
C TYR A 424 -21.72 -0.73 2.84
N GLY A 425 -20.43 -0.42 2.73
CA GLY A 425 -19.81 0.18 1.54
C GLY A 425 -18.85 -0.69 0.74
N ASP A 426 -18.80 -2.01 0.94
CA ASP A 426 -17.97 -2.91 0.11
C ASP A 426 -18.56 -3.07 -1.32
N LEU A 427 -18.59 -2.00 -2.12
CA LEU A 427 -19.12 -2.02 -3.49
C LEU A 427 -18.28 -2.92 -4.41
N TRP A 428 -16.96 -2.94 -4.19
CA TRP A 428 -15.98 -3.74 -4.94
C TRP A 428 -15.56 -5.02 -4.20
N GLY A 429 -16.39 -5.51 -3.28
CA GLY A 429 -16.06 -6.67 -2.46
C GLY A 429 -15.15 -6.34 -1.26
N ASN A 430 -15.09 -7.26 -0.31
CA ASN A 430 -14.32 -7.10 0.91
C ASN A 430 -12.95 -7.79 0.79
N ARG A 431 -11.87 -7.03 0.93
CA ARG A 431 -10.51 -7.56 1.05
C ARG A 431 -10.28 -8.13 2.45
N SER A 432 -10.42 -7.30 3.48
CA SER A 432 -10.21 -7.71 4.88
C SER A 432 -11.33 -7.21 5.80
N PRO A 433 -11.63 -7.95 6.87
CA PRO A 433 -11.14 -9.29 7.21
C PRO A 433 -12.05 -10.42 6.67
N ILE A 434 -13.13 -10.10 5.97
CA ILE A 434 -14.08 -11.11 5.48
C ILE A 434 -13.49 -11.90 4.33
N ALA A 435 -12.66 -11.24 3.51
CA ALA A 435 -12.06 -11.80 2.32
C ALA A 435 -13.14 -12.48 1.47
N ASP A 436 -14.07 -11.68 0.93
CA ASP A 436 -15.15 -12.12 0.05
C ASP A 436 -15.36 -11.06 -1.06
N PRO A 437 -14.91 -11.33 -2.30
CA PRO A 437 -15.06 -10.40 -3.42
C PRO A 437 -16.53 -10.22 -3.84
N ASN A 438 -17.43 -11.09 -3.36
CA ASN A 438 -18.86 -11.02 -3.65
C ASN A 438 -19.63 -10.16 -2.65
N MET A 439 -18.97 -9.57 -1.65
CA MET A 439 -19.62 -8.54 -0.82
C MET A 439 -20.07 -7.38 -1.70
N LYS A 440 -21.21 -6.79 -1.33
CA LYS A 440 -21.83 -5.66 -2.02
C LYS A 440 -22.29 -4.61 -1.02
N GLY A 441 -22.39 -3.38 -1.49
CA GLY A 441 -22.90 -2.29 -0.68
C GLY A 441 -24.40 -2.37 -0.45
N SER A 442 -24.85 -1.83 0.68
CA SER A 442 -26.26 -1.70 1.03
C SER A 442 -26.48 -0.49 1.91
N MET A 443 -27.68 0.07 1.86
CA MET A 443 -28.02 1.27 2.61
C MET A 443 -29.44 1.15 3.19
N ILE A 444 -29.57 1.45 4.48
CA ILE A 444 -30.83 1.46 5.23
C ILE A 444 -31.05 2.87 5.76
N GLY A 445 -32.28 3.38 5.66
CA GLY A 445 -32.62 4.75 6.05
C GLY A 445 -32.62 5.75 4.89
N LEU A 446 -32.84 5.29 3.66
CA LEU A 446 -33.09 6.15 2.50
C LEU A 446 -34.51 6.73 2.52
N ASP A 447 -34.64 7.98 2.09
CA ASP A 447 -35.92 8.66 1.86
C ASP A 447 -35.94 9.35 0.48
N SER A 448 -36.91 10.23 0.24
CA SER A 448 -37.05 10.95 -1.04
C SER A 448 -36.20 12.23 -1.13
N ASP A 449 -35.44 12.58 -0.09
CA ASP A 449 -34.63 13.78 -0.08
C ASP A 449 -33.46 13.64 -1.08
N LYS A 450 -33.25 14.69 -1.85
CA LYS A 450 -32.21 14.80 -2.89
C LYS A 450 -31.45 16.11 -2.74
N SER A 451 -31.52 16.72 -1.57
CA SER A 451 -30.87 17.98 -1.24
C SER A 451 -29.37 17.80 -1.01
N THR A 452 -28.66 18.92 -0.91
CA THR A 452 -27.27 18.95 -0.43
C THR A 452 -27.16 18.45 1.02
N ASP A 453 -28.17 18.66 1.88
CA ASP A 453 -28.20 18.12 3.25
C ASP A 453 -28.17 16.57 3.20
N ASN A 454 -28.93 15.95 2.30
CA ASN A 454 -28.93 14.49 2.12
C ASN A 454 -27.59 13.96 1.57
N MET A 455 -27.00 14.66 0.61
CA MET A 455 -25.68 14.31 0.07
C MET A 455 -24.60 14.33 1.16
N ALA A 456 -24.65 15.33 2.04
CA ALA A 456 -23.75 15.41 3.19
C ALA A 456 -23.93 14.22 4.15
N LEU A 457 -25.15 13.71 4.34
CA LEU A 457 -25.40 12.50 5.12
C LEU A 457 -24.85 11.22 4.45
N TRP A 458 -24.98 11.07 3.11
CA TRP A 458 -24.37 9.94 2.39
C TRP A 458 -22.84 9.98 2.47
N TYR A 459 -22.27 11.18 2.33
CA TYR A 459 -20.85 11.43 2.50
C TYR A 459 -20.38 11.05 3.91
N TYR A 460 -21.10 11.49 4.95
CA TYR A 460 -20.82 11.11 6.34
C TYR A 460 -20.93 9.59 6.56
N ALA A 461 -22.00 8.96 6.10
CA ALA A 461 -22.20 7.52 6.23
C ALA A 461 -21.10 6.71 5.51
N THR A 462 -20.55 7.26 4.43
CA THR A 462 -19.39 6.68 3.74
C THR A 462 -18.13 6.74 4.60
N MET A 463 -17.84 7.89 5.20
CA MET A 463 -16.72 8.04 6.15
C MET A 463 -16.90 7.11 7.37
N GLU A 464 -18.13 6.98 7.86
CA GLU A 464 -18.47 6.11 8.98
C GLU A 464 -18.24 4.64 8.65
N PHE A 465 -18.67 4.17 7.48
CA PHE A 465 -18.35 2.83 7.02
C PHE A 465 -16.84 2.57 6.98
N ILE A 466 -16.04 3.53 6.46
CA ILE A 466 -14.58 3.41 6.40
C ILE A 466 -14.00 3.24 7.80
N ALA A 467 -14.48 4.02 8.78
CA ALA A 467 -14.03 3.95 10.16
C ALA A 467 -14.46 2.65 10.85
N LEU A 468 -15.72 2.23 10.70
CA LEU A 468 -16.25 1.00 11.29
C LEU A 468 -15.58 -0.25 10.70
N GLN A 469 -15.27 -0.26 9.41
CA GLN A 469 -14.52 -1.36 8.80
C GLN A 469 -13.03 -1.33 9.19
N THR A 470 -12.44 -0.16 9.46
CA THR A 470 -11.10 -0.10 10.07
C THR A 470 -11.11 -0.72 11.47
N ARG A 471 -12.13 -0.44 12.30
CA ARG A 471 -12.35 -1.11 13.59
C ARG A 471 -12.54 -2.62 13.42
N GLN A 472 -13.40 -3.04 12.49
CA GLN A 472 -13.34 -4.28 11.70
C GLN A 472 -12.00 -5.02 11.77
N ILE A 473 -11.07 -4.48 11.00
CA ILE A 473 -9.76 -5.06 10.74
C ILE A 473 -8.93 -5.12 12.02
N ILE A 474 -8.90 -4.03 12.79
CA ILE A 474 -8.12 -3.94 14.04
C ILE A 474 -8.57 -4.98 15.06
N GLU A 475 -9.88 -5.11 15.30
CA GLU A 475 -10.40 -6.10 16.24
C GLU A 475 -10.04 -7.52 15.81
N GLN A 476 -10.12 -7.84 14.51
CA GLN A 476 -9.70 -9.17 14.02
C GLN A 476 -8.20 -9.41 14.17
N MET A 477 -7.36 -8.40 13.90
CA MET A 477 -5.91 -8.50 14.09
C MET A 477 -5.56 -8.69 15.58
N ASN A 478 -6.18 -7.93 16.47
CA ASN A 478 -5.94 -8.04 17.90
C ASN A 478 -6.45 -9.36 18.49
N ASN A 479 -7.63 -9.83 18.08
CA ASN A 479 -8.17 -11.12 18.48
C ASN A 479 -7.26 -12.31 18.08
N ALA A 480 -6.49 -12.15 17.00
CA ALA A 480 -5.56 -13.17 16.52
C ALA A 480 -4.17 -13.12 17.18
N GLY A 481 -3.81 -12.02 17.87
CA GLY A 481 -2.57 -11.91 18.63
C GLY A 481 -1.75 -10.63 18.40
N HIS A 482 -2.21 -9.69 17.58
CA HIS A 482 -1.62 -8.34 17.58
C HIS A 482 -2.06 -7.53 18.82
N GLU A 483 -1.34 -6.45 19.13
CA GLU A 483 -1.64 -5.55 20.26
C GLU A 483 -1.75 -4.10 19.78
N ILE A 484 -2.50 -3.86 18.70
CA ILE A 484 -2.66 -2.55 18.09
C ILE A 484 -3.41 -1.62 19.05
N SER A 485 -2.82 -0.46 19.33
CA SER A 485 -3.38 0.56 20.23
C SER A 485 -3.31 1.98 19.65
N SER A 486 -2.82 2.15 18.43
CA SER A 486 -2.74 3.45 17.75
C SER A 486 -2.75 3.28 16.22
N ILE A 487 -3.32 4.25 15.53
CA ILE A 487 -3.38 4.29 14.06
C ILE A 487 -2.42 5.37 13.57
N PHE A 488 -1.48 5.00 12.72
CA PHE A 488 -0.57 5.90 12.03
C PHE A 488 -1.04 6.05 10.59
N MET A 489 -1.68 7.17 10.27
CA MET A 489 -2.36 7.36 9.00
C MET A 489 -1.61 8.31 8.08
N SER A 490 -1.47 7.94 6.81
CA SER A 490 -0.88 8.80 5.77
C SER A 490 -1.70 8.80 4.48
N GLY A 491 -1.38 9.74 3.58
CA GLY A 491 -2.08 9.93 2.32
C GLY A 491 -3.25 10.91 2.39
N SER A 492 -3.89 11.15 1.25
CA SER A 492 -4.76 12.32 1.02
C SER A 492 -5.96 12.39 1.98
N GLN A 493 -6.44 11.25 2.46
CA GLN A 493 -7.58 11.17 3.38
C GLN A 493 -7.30 11.86 4.73
N CYS A 494 -6.04 12.01 5.15
CA CYS A 494 -5.71 12.65 6.43
C CYS A 494 -6.01 14.17 6.44
N GLN A 495 -6.28 14.76 5.28
CA GLN A 495 -6.71 16.15 5.16
C GLN A 495 -8.16 16.34 5.62
N ASN A 496 -8.94 15.26 5.77
CA ASN A 496 -10.33 15.30 6.16
C ASN A 496 -10.49 15.18 7.70
N PRO A 497 -10.71 16.28 8.44
CA PRO A 497 -10.79 16.25 9.90
C PRO A 497 -11.96 15.42 10.43
N VAL A 498 -13.09 15.40 9.71
CA VAL A 498 -14.28 14.62 10.11
C VAL A 498 -13.95 13.12 10.09
N LEU A 499 -13.30 12.64 9.03
CA LEU A 499 -12.87 11.25 8.93
C LEU A 499 -11.83 10.89 10.01
N MET A 500 -10.86 11.78 10.30
CA MET A 500 -9.84 11.50 11.33
C MET A 500 -10.46 11.37 12.73
N ASN A 501 -11.37 12.28 13.09
CA ASN A 501 -12.08 12.22 14.36
C ASN A 501 -12.95 10.95 14.46
N LEU A 502 -13.59 10.58 13.35
CA LEU A 502 -14.44 9.40 13.27
C LEU A 502 -13.64 8.10 13.40
N LEU A 503 -12.48 8.00 12.74
CA LEU A 503 -11.54 6.88 12.90
C LEU A 503 -11.06 6.77 14.35
N ALA A 504 -10.61 7.87 14.95
CA ALA A 504 -10.11 7.87 16.32
C ALA A 504 -11.20 7.44 17.32
N THR A 505 -12.40 7.99 17.17
CA THR A 505 -13.53 7.72 18.07
C THR A 505 -14.09 6.32 17.87
N ALA A 506 -14.35 5.91 16.62
CA ALA A 506 -14.93 4.59 16.32
C ALA A 506 -13.97 3.44 16.69
N CYS A 507 -12.66 3.62 16.47
CA CYS A 507 -11.66 2.61 16.82
C CYS A 507 -11.22 2.68 18.30
N GLY A 508 -11.63 3.71 19.05
CA GLY A 508 -11.26 3.90 20.44
C GLY A 508 -9.76 4.11 20.68
N MET A 509 -9.03 4.66 19.70
CA MET A 509 -7.59 4.85 19.78
C MET A 509 -7.13 6.09 19.01
N PRO A 510 -6.00 6.71 19.40
CA PRO A 510 -5.50 7.90 18.72
C PRO A 510 -5.12 7.63 17.26
N VAL A 511 -5.39 8.62 16.41
CA VAL A 511 -4.93 8.67 15.02
C VAL A 511 -3.78 9.67 14.92
N LEU A 512 -2.61 9.19 14.50
CA LEU A 512 -1.44 9.98 14.25
C LEU A 512 -1.26 10.26 12.77
N ILE A 513 -0.94 11.50 12.45
CA ILE A 513 -0.78 11.99 11.08
C ILE A 513 0.64 12.56 10.94
N PRO A 514 1.51 12.02 10.06
CA PRO A 514 2.87 12.52 9.91
C PRO A 514 2.87 13.93 9.29
N ARG A 515 3.96 14.67 9.48
CA ARG A 515 4.10 16.05 8.95
C ARG A 515 3.89 16.12 7.43
N TYR A 516 4.44 15.16 6.69
CA TYR A 516 4.43 15.13 5.23
C TYR A 516 3.36 14.19 4.68
N VAL A 517 2.10 14.43 5.04
CA VAL A 517 0.94 13.56 4.71
C VAL A 517 0.93 13.07 3.26
N ASN A 518 1.04 13.98 2.29
CA ASN A 518 0.92 13.66 0.86
C ASN A 518 2.22 13.13 0.23
N ALA A 519 3.33 13.19 0.97
CA ALA A 519 4.64 12.75 0.51
C ALA A 519 5.21 11.60 1.36
N ALA A 520 4.41 11.02 2.27
CA ALA A 520 4.88 10.00 3.21
C ALA A 520 5.45 8.76 2.49
N VAL A 521 4.81 8.33 1.40
CA VAL A 521 5.26 7.17 0.60
C VAL A 521 6.65 7.43 0.00
N VAL A 522 6.78 8.48 -0.83
CA VAL A 522 8.06 8.86 -1.46
C VAL A 522 9.14 9.24 -0.44
N HIS A 523 8.74 9.78 0.72
CA HIS A 523 9.64 10.06 1.84
C HIS A 523 10.19 8.76 2.45
N GLY A 524 9.35 7.74 2.61
CA GLY A 524 9.75 6.39 2.99
C GLY A 524 10.72 5.76 2.00
N ALA A 525 10.47 5.90 0.68
CA ALA A 525 11.44 5.44 -0.33
C ALA A 525 12.80 6.15 -0.22
N ALA A 526 12.83 7.44 0.13
CA ALA A 526 14.09 8.13 0.34
C ALA A 526 14.89 7.58 1.54
N MET A 527 14.20 7.09 2.58
CA MET A 527 14.83 6.38 3.70
C MET A 527 15.44 5.04 3.29
N LEU A 528 14.89 4.35 2.27
CA LEU A 528 15.53 3.17 1.69
C LEU A 528 16.89 3.52 1.05
N GLY A 529 16.95 4.66 0.37
CA GLY A 529 18.21 5.20 -0.16
C GLY A 529 19.21 5.52 0.94
N ALA A 530 18.75 6.08 2.07
CA ALA A 530 19.58 6.31 3.24
C ALA A 530 20.10 5.02 3.87
N LYS A 531 19.26 3.98 3.92
CA LYS A 531 19.65 2.65 4.41
C LYS A 531 20.77 2.08 3.55
N ALA A 532 20.65 2.08 2.23
CA ALA A 532 21.70 1.61 1.33
C ALA A 532 23.00 2.40 1.49
N ALA A 533 22.90 3.72 1.57
CA ALA A 533 24.04 4.61 1.75
C ALA A 533 24.81 4.35 3.06
N SER A 534 24.13 3.89 4.11
CA SER A 534 24.78 3.60 5.40
C SER A 534 25.81 2.47 5.33
N HIS A 535 25.69 1.55 4.35
CA HIS A 535 26.66 0.47 4.13
C HIS A 535 27.97 0.96 3.51
N ALA A 536 28.00 2.16 2.92
CA ALA A 536 29.18 2.71 2.29
C ALA A 536 30.11 3.45 3.27
N LYS A 537 29.72 3.61 4.54
CA LYS A 537 30.53 4.29 5.57
C LYS A 537 31.57 3.31 6.13
N GLU A 538 32.82 3.46 5.71
CA GLU A 538 33.93 2.63 6.20
C GLU A 538 34.10 2.75 7.73
N GLY A 539 34.18 1.61 8.42
CA GLY A 539 34.49 1.55 9.85
C GLY A 539 33.29 1.70 10.80
N SER A 540 32.05 1.76 10.29
CA SER A 540 30.82 1.75 11.09
C SER A 540 29.90 0.61 10.65
N GLU A 541 29.19 0.00 11.61
CA GLU A 541 28.07 -0.88 11.29
C GLU A 541 26.98 -0.12 10.52
N PRO A 542 26.34 -0.73 9.51
CA PRO A 542 25.23 -0.11 8.81
C PRO A 542 24.10 0.27 9.78
N GLU A 543 23.45 1.40 9.53
CA GLU A 543 22.31 1.83 10.34
C GLU A 543 21.12 0.86 10.12
N SER A 544 20.33 0.60 11.17
CA SER A 544 19.06 -0.11 11.02
C SER A 544 18.03 0.79 10.34
N LEU A 545 17.11 0.23 9.57
CA LEU A 545 16.04 1.02 8.93
C LEU A 545 15.19 1.75 9.98
N TRP A 546 14.90 1.11 11.13
CA TRP A 546 14.20 1.75 12.23
C TRP A 546 14.93 2.99 12.79
N SER A 547 16.26 2.92 12.96
CA SER A 547 17.05 4.07 13.41
C SER A 547 17.02 5.22 12.39
N ILE A 548 16.97 4.91 11.10
CA ILE A 548 16.83 5.92 10.04
C ILE A 548 15.44 6.55 10.09
N MET A 549 14.39 5.73 10.24
CA MET A 549 13.01 6.21 10.40
C MET A 549 12.87 7.15 11.60
N ASP A 550 13.31 6.74 12.79
CA ASP A 550 13.24 7.61 13.98
C ASP A 550 14.00 8.94 13.79
N ARG A 551 15.15 8.93 13.11
CA ARG A 551 15.91 10.14 12.83
C ARG A 551 15.22 11.05 11.80
N MET A 552 14.68 10.48 10.73
CA MET A 552 14.18 11.23 9.57
C MET A 552 12.69 11.56 9.63
N SER A 553 11.93 10.88 10.48
CA SER A 553 10.51 11.18 10.68
C SER A 553 10.33 12.37 11.62
N LYS A 554 9.57 13.37 11.15
CA LYS A 554 9.26 14.57 11.91
C LYS A 554 8.08 14.34 12.85
N ARG A 555 7.93 15.22 13.85
CA ARG A 555 6.76 15.24 14.74
C ARG A 555 5.47 15.39 13.92
N GLY A 556 4.52 14.49 14.19
CA GLY A 556 3.19 14.50 13.56
C GLY A 556 2.16 15.32 14.33
N ARG A 557 0.91 15.22 13.89
CA ARG A 557 -0.29 15.68 14.62
C ARG A 557 -1.03 14.47 15.18
N LEU A 558 -1.56 14.61 16.38
CA LEU A 558 -2.41 13.62 17.05
C LEU A 558 -3.88 14.04 16.94
N VAL A 559 -4.76 13.06 16.75
CA VAL A 559 -6.22 13.18 16.87
C VAL A 559 -6.68 12.14 17.87
N ASP A 560 -7.10 12.58 19.04
CA ASP A 560 -7.59 11.70 20.10
C ASP A 560 -9.06 11.29 19.87
N PRO A 561 -9.49 10.13 20.40
CA PRO A 561 -10.89 9.77 20.44
C PRO A 561 -11.72 10.88 21.11
N SER A 562 -12.95 11.10 20.63
CA SER A 562 -13.90 12.03 21.24
C SER A 562 -14.04 11.75 22.74
N THR A 563 -14.21 12.79 23.56
CA THR A 563 -14.53 12.64 24.99
C THR A 563 -16.04 12.57 25.25
N ASN A 564 -16.85 12.68 24.18
CA ASN A 564 -18.30 12.58 24.26
C ASN A 564 -18.74 11.11 24.35
N GLU A 565 -19.13 10.68 25.55
CA GLU A 565 -19.57 9.30 25.82
C GLU A 565 -20.84 8.91 25.05
N ASP A 566 -21.76 9.85 24.79
CA ASP A 566 -22.98 9.58 24.02
C ASP A 566 -22.66 9.30 22.55
N GLU A 567 -21.66 10.00 21.99
CA GLU A 567 -21.19 9.76 20.62
C GLU A 567 -20.49 8.40 20.49
N LYS A 568 -19.64 8.03 21.46
CA LYS A 568 -19.01 6.69 21.50
C LYS A 568 -20.06 5.59 21.55
N ALA A 569 -21.01 5.69 22.49
CA ALA A 569 -22.09 4.72 22.65
C ALA A 569 -22.94 4.59 21.37
N LEU A 570 -23.18 5.71 20.67
CA LEU A 570 -23.84 5.69 19.37
C LEU A 570 -23.01 4.92 18.33
N LEU A 571 -21.72 5.22 18.19
CA LEU A 571 -20.85 4.55 17.23
C LEU A 571 -20.67 3.06 17.54
N ASP A 572 -20.62 2.67 18.82
CA ASP A 572 -20.63 1.26 19.24
C ASP A 572 -21.90 0.53 18.80
N ALA A 573 -23.08 1.15 19.03
CA ALA A 573 -24.34 0.59 18.55
C ALA A 573 -24.38 0.49 17.02
N LYS A 574 -23.83 1.49 16.31
CA LYS A 574 -23.73 1.45 14.84
C LYS A 574 -22.73 0.41 14.36
N TYR A 575 -21.67 0.13 15.12
CA TYR A 575 -20.73 -0.93 14.82
C TYR A 575 -21.37 -2.32 14.89
N GLU A 576 -22.19 -2.59 15.90
CA GLU A 576 -22.97 -3.84 16.00
C GLU A 576 -23.88 -4.03 14.77
N ILE A 577 -24.55 -2.95 14.34
CA ILE A 577 -25.41 -2.97 13.14
C ILE A 577 -24.58 -3.18 11.87
N PHE A 578 -23.43 -2.52 11.75
CA PHE A 578 -22.50 -2.72 10.64
C PHE A 578 -22.06 -4.19 10.53
N LEU A 579 -21.71 -4.83 11.65
CA LEU A 579 -21.36 -6.25 11.70
C LEU A 579 -22.56 -7.14 11.33
N ASP A 580 -23.76 -6.80 11.78
CA ASP A 580 -24.99 -7.51 11.38
C ASP A 580 -25.25 -7.38 9.87
N MET A 581 -25.15 -6.19 9.28
CA MET A 581 -25.29 -5.97 7.83
C MET A 581 -24.28 -6.79 7.03
N CYS A 582 -23.03 -6.84 7.49
CA CYS A 582 -21.97 -7.65 6.93
C CYS A 582 -22.35 -9.14 6.88
N LYS A 583 -22.74 -9.70 8.03
CA LYS A 583 -23.11 -11.10 8.17
C LYS A 583 -24.40 -11.43 7.40
N THR A 584 -25.43 -10.60 7.56
CA THR A 584 -26.77 -10.83 7.04
C THR A 584 -26.80 -10.88 5.51
N GLN A 585 -26.01 -10.06 4.81
CA GLN A 585 -25.96 -10.18 3.35
C GLN A 585 -25.39 -11.53 2.88
N GLN A 586 -24.41 -12.10 3.58
CA GLN A 586 -23.87 -13.43 3.28
C GLN A 586 -24.93 -14.51 3.53
N GLU A 587 -25.70 -14.38 4.61
CA GLU A 587 -26.81 -15.29 4.90
C GLU A 587 -27.90 -15.24 3.83
N TYR A 588 -28.26 -14.05 3.35
CA TYR A 588 -29.23 -13.88 2.26
C TYR A 588 -28.77 -14.58 0.99
N ARG A 589 -27.51 -14.35 0.56
CA ARG A 589 -26.93 -15.07 -0.60
C ARG A 589 -26.95 -16.59 -0.40
N SER A 590 -26.45 -17.06 0.74
CA SER A 590 -26.44 -18.50 1.07
C SER A 590 -27.82 -19.15 1.03
N LYS A 591 -28.87 -18.46 1.51
CA LYS A 591 -30.26 -18.94 1.45
C LYS A 591 -30.73 -19.12 0.00
N ILE A 592 -30.40 -18.18 -0.89
CA ILE A 592 -30.74 -18.26 -2.32
C ILE A 592 -29.93 -19.35 -3.03
N ASP A 593 -28.62 -19.42 -2.81
CA ASP A 593 -27.72 -20.40 -3.45
C ASP A 593 -28.11 -21.84 -3.10
N LYS A 594 -28.56 -22.09 -1.87
CA LYS A 594 -29.11 -23.39 -1.43
C LYS A 594 -30.34 -23.81 -2.24
N VAL A 595 -31.16 -22.87 -2.70
CA VAL A 595 -32.34 -23.17 -3.54
C VAL A 595 -31.94 -23.31 -5.00
N ALA A 596 -31.05 -22.44 -5.50
CA ALA A 596 -30.57 -22.47 -6.88
C ALA A 596 -29.79 -23.77 -7.19
N SER A 597 -28.89 -24.19 -6.29
CA SER A 597 -28.12 -25.43 -6.42
C SER A 597 -28.99 -26.70 -6.41
N LYS A 598 -30.10 -26.71 -5.66
CA LYS A 598 -31.09 -27.80 -5.72
C LYS A 598 -31.74 -27.90 -7.10
N LYS A 599 -32.08 -26.78 -7.75
CA LYS A 599 -32.63 -26.77 -9.11
C LYS A 599 -31.60 -27.21 -10.17
N ALA A 600 -30.34 -26.82 -10.02
CA ALA A 600 -29.26 -27.28 -10.89
C ALA A 600 -29.08 -28.82 -10.83
N ARG A 601 -29.23 -29.42 -9.64
CA ARG A 601 -29.23 -30.89 -9.47
C ARG A 601 -30.47 -31.58 -10.06
N VAL A 602 -31.63 -30.93 -10.05
CA VAL A 602 -32.87 -31.47 -10.63
C VAL A 602 -32.86 -31.40 -12.17
N ASN A 603 -32.24 -30.37 -12.76
CA ASN A 603 -32.13 -30.21 -14.21
C ASN A 603 -30.88 -30.90 -14.83
N GLY A 604 -29.98 -31.43 -13.99
CA GLY A 604 -28.74 -32.11 -14.39
C GLY A 604 -28.78 -33.63 -14.28
N ALA A 605 -29.95 -34.25 -14.12
CA ALA A 605 -30.06 -35.71 -14.21
C ALA A 605 -29.99 -36.14 -15.68
N PRO A 606 -28.99 -36.92 -16.11
CA PRO A 606 -29.08 -37.62 -17.39
C PRO A 606 -30.23 -38.62 -17.26
N ASN A 607 -31.20 -38.54 -18.16
CA ASN A 607 -32.07 -39.70 -18.41
C ASN A 607 -31.16 -40.80 -18.92
N GLY A 608 -30.79 -41.71 -18.02
CA GLY A 608 -30.09 -42.94 -18.35
C GLY A 608 -31.01 -43.87 -19.16
N ALA A 609 -30.47 -44.38 -20.26
CA ALA A 609 -30.55 -45.77 -20.69
C ALA A 609 -29.49 -45.97 -21.78
#